data_AF-A0A8T1JZ37-F1
#
_entry.id   AF-A0A8T1JZ37-F1
#
_cell.length_a   1.000
_cell.length_b   1.000
_cell.length_c   1.000
_cell.angle_alpha   90.00
_cell.angle_beta   90.00
_cell.angle_gamma   90.00
#
_symmetry.space_group_name_H-M   'P 1'
#
loop_
_entity.id
_entity.type
_entity.pdbx_description
1 polymer ?
#
loop_
_entity_poly.entity_id
_entity_poly.type
_entity_poly.pdbx_seq_one_letter_code
_entity_poly.pdbx_strand_id
1 'polypeptide(L)'
;MKRESGAFINKAPACAKKALKRMIEYLYSTAVSSADYQDAALLCLLWYLFGRVSDLTLLRKANLSVGSGYIFFVRFIRVKTSEEQGLSLCPDDDFVICPLLVIALALITQSPPTAALLNQLPEHQAKPQNP
;
A
#
# COMPACT_ATOMS: atom_id res chain seq x y z
N MET A 1 -12.61 -7.37 -27.43
CA MET A 1 -12.91 -8.68 -26.80
C MET A 1 -12.71 -9.76 -27.85
N LYS A 2 -11.63 -10.53 -27.79
CA LYS A 2 -11.32 -11.60 -28.77
C LYS A 2 -11.73 -12.93 -28.17
N ARG A 3 -12.51 -13.74 -28.89
CA ARG A 3 -12.92 -15.07 -28.46
C ARG A 3 -11.77 -16.05 -28.65
N GLU A 4 -11.44 -16.76 -27.60
CA GLU A 4 -10.50 -17.88 -27.61
C GLU A 4 -11.35 -19.16 -27.53
N SER A 5 -11.08 -20.08 -28.45
CA SER A 5 -11.78 -21.34 -28.62
C SER A 5 -11.66 -22.25 -27.39
N GLY A 6 -12.77 -22.84 -26.95
CA GLY A 6 -12.78 -24.00 -26.07
C GLY A 6 -13.16 -23.70 -24.62
N ALA A 7 -14.34 -24.20 -24.24
CA ALA A 7 -14.95 -24.21 -22.90
C ALA A 7 -15.22 -22.84 -22.25
N PHE A 8 -16.48 -22.61 -21.88
CA PHE A 8 -16.85 -21.57 -20.91
C PHE A 8 -16.20 -21.93 -19.57
N ILE A 9 -15.02 -21.39 -19.30
CA ILE A 9 -14.47 -21.38 -17.94
C ILE A 9 -15.40 -20.46 -17.14
N ASN A 10 -16.10 -21.03 -16.15
CA ASN A 10 -16.80 -20.26 -15.13
C ASN A 10 -15.75 -19.47 -14.34
N LYS A 11 -15.39 -18.28 -14.85
CA LYS A 11 -14.54 -17.35 -14.13
C LYS A 11 -15.33 -16.85 -12.94
N ALA A 12 -14.75 -16.96 -11.74
CA ALA A 12 -15.31 -16.29 -10.58
C ALA A 12 -15.55 -14.80 -10.93
N PRO A 13 -16.66 -14.20 -10.49
CA PRO A 13 -16.94 -12.80 -10.76
C PRO A 13 -15.77 -11.95 -10.25
N ALA A 14 -15.45 -10.90 -10.99
CA ALA A 14 -14.43 -9.95 -10.56
C ALA A 14 -14.81 -9.38 -9.19
N CYS A 15 -13.82 -9.24 -8.30
CA CYS A 15 -14.03 -8.55 -7.03
C CYS A 15 -14.61 -7.16 -7.35
N ALA A 16 -15.70 -6.80 -6.68
CA ALA A 16 -16.33 -5.49 -6.86
C ALA A 16 -15.80 -4.51 -5.83
N LYS A 17 -15.73 -3.21 -6.18
CA LYS A 17 -15.37 -2.13 -5.26
C LYS A 17 -16.21 -2.16 -3.96
N LYS A 18 -17.49 -2.55 -4.07
CA LYS A 18 -18.40 -2.76 -2.92
C LYS A 18 -17.97 -3.92 -2.00
N ALA A 19 -17.43 -5.00 -2.56
CA ALA A 19 -16.93 -6.13 -1.78
C ALA A 19 -15.64 -5.73 -1.05
N LEU A 20 -14.72 -5.02 -1.74
CA LEU A 20 -13.53 -4.44 -1.10
C LEU A 20 -13.89 -3.55 0.08
N LYS A 21 -14.84 -2.63 -0.11
CA LYS A 21 -15.33 -1.76 0.96
C LYS A 21 -15.78 -2.56 2.17
N ARG A 22 -16.68 -3.55 1.98
CA ARG A 22 -17.17 -4.39 3.09
C ARG A 22 -16.06 -5.12 3.83
N MET A 23 -15.04 -5.61 3.11
CA MET A 23 -13.90 -6.28 3.74
C MET A 23 -13.08 -5.30 4.60
N ILE A 24 -12.81 -4.09 4.10
CA ILE A 24 -12.08 -3.08 4.87
C ILE A 24 -12.90 -2.55 6.05
N GLU A 25 -14.21 -2.32 5.88
CA GLU A 25 -15.13 -1.96 6.99
C GLU A 25 -15.10 -3.02 8.09
N TYR A 26 -15.14 -4.30 7.71
CA TYR A 26 -15.07 -5.39 8.65
C TYR A 26 -13.76 -5.35 9.45
N LEU A 27 -12.61 -5.26 8.77
CA LEU A 27 -11.30 -5.17 9.41
C LEU A 27 -11.23 -3.99 10.40
N TYR A 28 -11.74 -2.82 10.03
CA TYR A 28 -11.78 -1.67 10.94
C TYR A 28 -12.71 -1.89 12.14
N SER A 29 -13.87 -2.52 11.93
CA SER A 29 -14.84 -2.77 13.00
C SER A 29 -14.37 -3.81 14.02
N THR A 30 -13.47 -4.72 13.61
CA THR A 30 -12.94 -5.80 14.46
C THR A 30 -11.47 -5.61 14.80
N ALA A 31 -10.88 -4.45 14.48
CA ALA A 31 -9.46 -4.22 14.69
C ALA A 31 -9.11 -4.23 16.18
N VAL A 32 -8.16 -5.09 16.55
CA VAL A 32 -7.61 -5.20 17.91
C VAL A 32 -6.11 -4.94 17.95
N SER A 33 -5.47 -4.92 16.78
CA SER A 33 -4.03 -4.82 16.62
C SER A 33 -3.64 -3.94 15.43
N SER A 34 -2.37 -3.56 15.37
CA SER A 34 -1.81 -2.86 14.21
C SER A 34 -1.83 -3.69 12.92
N ALA A 35 -1.80 -5.03 13.04
CA ALA A 35 -1.86 -5.94 11.90
C ALA A 35 -3.18 -5.81 11.13
N ASP A 36 -4.31 -5.57 11.82
CA ASP A 36 -5.62 -5.43 11.17
C ASP A 36 -5.65 -4.24 10.19
N TYR A 37 -4.98 -3.14 10.55
CA TYR A 37 -4.84 -1.97 9.67
C TYR A 37 -3.83 -2.22 8.54
N GLN A 38 -2.80 -3.03 8.77
CA GLN A 38 -1.88 -3.45 7.73
C GLN A 38 -2.58 -4.34 6.70
N ASP A 39 -3.43 -5.26 7.14
CA ASP A 39 -4.25 -6.11 6.27
C ASP A 39 -5.23 -5.28 5.43
N ALA A 40 -5.82 -4.23 6.02
CA ALA A 40 -6.65 -3.29 5.26
C ALA A 40 -5.84 -2.59 4.17
N ALA A 41 -4.60 -2.15 4.46
CA ALA A 41 -3.70 -1.55 3.48
C ALA A 41 -3.28 -2.54 2.38
N LEU A 42 -3.02 -3.79 2.73
CA LEU A 42 -2.72 -4.84 1.77
C LEU A 42 -3.90 -5.11 0.85
N LEU A 43 -5.12 -5.23 1.38
CA LEU A 43 -6.34 -5.41 0.57
C LEU A 43 -6.58 -4.23 -0.38
N CYS A 44 -6.39 -3.01 0.11
CA CYS A 44 -6.52 -1.80 -0.70
C CYS A 44 -5.47 -1.76 -1.82
N LEU A 45 -4.19 -1.97 -1.51
CA LEU A 45 -3.12 -1.98 -2.50
C LEU A 45 -3.28 -3.13 -3.51
N LEU A 46 -3.75 -4.29 -3.06
CA LEU A 46 -4.03 -5.43 -3.92
C LEU A 46 -5.10 -5.10 -4.97
N TRP A 47 -6.12 -4.32 -4.59
CA TRP A 47 -7.11 -3.79 -5.52
C TRP A 47 -6.48 -2.94 -6.62
N TYR A 48 -5.66 -1.95 -6.24
CA TYR A 48 -4.98 -1.07 -7.19
C TYR A 48 -3.91 -1.76 -8.05
N LEU A 49 -3.38 -2.90 -7.57
CA LEU A 49 -2.47 -3.76 -8.32
C LEU A 49 -3.16 -4.83 -9.18
N PHE A 50 -4.49 -4.82 -9.25
CA PHE A 50 -5.29 -5.82 -9.97
C PHE A 50 -5.04 -7.27 -9.49
N GLY A 51 -4.88 -7.46 -8.18
CA GLY A 51 -4.71 -8.79 -7.59
C GLY A 51 -3.26 -9.32 -7.62
N ARG A 52 -2.28 -8.52 -8.02
CA ARG A 52 -0.86 -8.94 -8.06
C ARG A 52 -0.21 -8.94 -6.68
N VAL A 53 -0.41 -10.02 -5.94
CA VAL A 53 0.17 -10.20 -4.60
C VAL A 53 1.71 -10.21 -4.62
N SER A 54 2.33 -10.77 -5.66
CA SER A 54 3.80 -10.85 -5.76
C SER A 54 4.49 -9.50 -5.78
N ASP A 55 3.79 -8.45 -6.24
CA ASP A 55 4.36 -7.10 -6.33
C ASP A 55 4.35 -6.42 -4.94
N LEU A 56 3.57 -6.94 -3.98
CA LEU A 56 3.50 -6.45 -2.60
C LEU A 56 4.52 -7.10 -1.66
N THR A 57 5.06 -8.28 -1.99
CA THR A 57 5.92 -9.06 -1.08
C THR A 57 7.22 -8.33 -0.72
N LEU A 58 7.73 -7.49 -1.63
CA LEU A 58 8.95 -6.73 -1.45
C LEU A 58 8.68 -5.25 -1.16
N LEU A 59 7.41 -4.86 -1.00
CA LEU A 59 7.05 -3.47 -0.82
C LEU A 59 7.43 -2.99 0.59
N ARG A 60 8.22 -1.90 0.65
CA ARG A 60 8.67 -1.25 1.88
C ARG A 60 8.16 0.19 1.95
N LYS A 61 8.16 0.78 3.15
CA LYS A 61 7.81 2.20 3.33
C LYS A 61 8.66 3.13 2.44
N ALA A 62 9.93 2.83 2.22
CA ALA A 62 10.83 3.59 1.36
C ALA A 62 10.43 3.60 -0.14
N ASN A 63 9.50 2.73 -0.55
CA ASN A 63 8.96 2.70 -1.90
C ASN A 63 7.84 3.72 -2.14
N LEU A 64 7.33 4.33 -1.07
CA LEU A 64 6.36 5.41 -1.13
C LEU A 64 7.07 6.74 -1.36
N SER A 65 6.57 7.53 -2.30
CA SER A 65 7.03 8.90 -2.56
C SER A 65 5.87 9.80 -2.93
N VAL A 66 6.05 11.11 -2.77
CA VAL A 66 5.06 12.12 -3.15
C VAL A 66 5.65 12.91 -4.32
N GLY A 67 4.93 12.96 -5.44
CA GLY A 67 5.30 13.76 -6.59
C GLY A 67 4.58 15.11 -6.64
N SER A 68 4.66 15.78 -7.77
CA SER A 68 3.92 17.02 -8.01
C SER A 68 2.41 16.77 -7.97
N GLY A 69 1.64 17.79 -7.54
CA GLY A 69 0.18 17.70 -7.46
C GLY A 69 -0.35 16.77 -6.36
N TYR A 70 0.45 16.49 -5.32
CA TYR A 70 0.07 15.65 -4.19
C TYR A 70 -0.28 14.20 -4.56
N ILE A 71 0.24 13.74 -5.69
CA ILE A 71 0.07 12.35 -6.13
C ILE A 71 1.08 11.49 -5.39
N PHE A 72 0.59 10.40 -4.78
CA PHE A 72 1.44 9.42 -4.13
C PHE A 72 1.86 8.35 -5.13
N PHE A 73 3.12 7.96 -5.10
CA PHE A 73 3.69 6.95 -5.97
C PHE A 73 4.24 5.81 -5.13
N VAL A 74 3.90 4.59 -5.52
CA VAL A 74 4.47 3.35 -5.02
C VAL A 74 5.37 2.80 -6.11
N ARG A 75 6.67 2.66 -5.84
CA ARG A 75 7.63 2.03 -6.78
C ARG A 75 8.04 0.66 -6.29
N PHE A 76 7.82 -0.39 -7.08
CA PHE A 76 8.12 -1.76 -6.71
C PHE A 76 8.85 -2.49 -7.83
N ILE A 77 9.63 -3.51 -7.47
CA ILE A 77 10.31 -4.37 -8.44
C ILE A 77 9.42 -5.57 -8.71
N ARG A 78 9.12 -5.79 -9.98
CA ARG A 78 8.33 -6.94 -10.40
C ARG A 78 9.18 -8.20 -10.28
N VAL A 79 8.79 -9.10 -9.37
CA VAL A 79 9.58 -10.30 -9.01
C VAL A 79 9.98 -11.15 -10.23
N LYS A 80 9.08 -11.30 -11.21
CA LYS A 80 9.33 -12.14 -12.38
C LYS A 80 10.26 -11.51 -13.42
N THR A 81 10.24 -10.19 -13.56
CA THR A 81 10.99 -9.49 -14.62
C THR A 81 12.19 -8.71 -14.10
N SER A 82 12.30 -8.53 -12.77
CA SER A 82 13.27 -7.63 -12.13
C SER A 82 13.17 -6.17 -12.61
N GLU A 83 12.06 -5.79 -13.25
CA GLU A 83 11.82 -4.43 -13.73
C GLU A 83 11.15 -3.59 -12.64
N GLU A 84 11.58 -2.34 -12.51
CA GLU A 84 10.91 -1.36 -11.67
C GLU A 84 9.59 -0.92 -12.33
N GLN A 85 8.51 -0.96 -11.55
CA GLN A 85 7.19 -0.47 -11.94
C GLN A 85 6.70 0.56 -10.92
N GLY A 86 5.87 1.49 -11.40
CA GLY A 86 5.24 2.51 -10.59
C GLY A 86 3.72 2.36 -10.58
N LEU A 87 3.12 2.60 -9.41
CA LEU A 87 1.69 2.77 -9.23
C LEU A 87 1.43 4.16 -8.66
N SER A 88 0.60 4.95 -9.35
CA SER A 88 0.11 6.23 -8.83
C SER A 88 -1.15 5.97 -8.02
N LEU A 89 -1.17 6.46 -6.78
CA LEU A 89 -2.31 6.39 -5.88
C LEU A 89 -2.99 7.76 -5.84
N CYS A 90 -4.22 7.79 -6.34
CA CYS A 90 -5.10 8.94 -6.21
C CYS A 90 -6.03 8.73 -5.00
N PRO A 91 -6.46 9.81 -4.34
CA PRO A 91 -7.57 9.72 -3.38
C PRO A 91 -8.79 9.07 -4.03
N ASP A 92 -9.49 8.23 -3.27
CA ASP A 92 -10.81 7.71 -3.65
C ASP A 92 -11.88 8.58 -2.99
N ASP A 93 -13.02 8.77 -3.66
CA ASP A 93 -14.19 9.48 -3.10
C ASP A 93 -14.74 8.78 -1.85
N ASP A 94 -14.57 7.45 -1.77
CA ASP A 94 -14.95 6.66 -0.62
C ASP A 94 -13.78 6.52 0.34
N PHE A 95 -13.84 7.29 1.44
CA PHE A 95 -12.80 7.33 2.46
C PHE A 95 -12.38 5.95 2.96
N VAL A 96 -13.32 5.00 3.11
CA VAL A 96 -13.03 3.68 3.67
C VAL A 96 -12.00 2.91 2.83
N ILE A 97 -12.04 3.10 1.51
CA ILE A 97 -11.16 2.41 0.55
C ILE A 97 -10.15 3.36 -0.09
N CYS A 98 -10.06 4.59 0.41
CA CYS A 98 -9.12 5.59 -0.06
C CYS A 98 -7.69 5.12 0.26
N PRO A 99 -6.84 4.83 -0.75
CA PRO A 99 -5.54 4.20 -0.52
C PRO A 99 -4.65 5.06 0.36
N LEU A 100 -4.77 6.39 0.28
CA LEU A 100 -4.02 7.30 1.13
C LEU A 100 -4.41 7.18 2.59
N LEU A 101 -5.72 7.11 2.89
CA LEU A 101 -6.20 6.97 4.26
C LEU A 101 -5.81 5.61 4.83
N VAL A 102 -6.02 4.54 4.06
CA VAL A 102 -5.74 3.18 4.51
C VAL A 102 -4.24 3.00 4.80
N ILE A 103 -3.36 3.52 3.93
CA ILE A 103 -1.91 3.50 4.15
C ILE A 103 -1.53 4.36 5.36
N ALA A 104 -2.12 5.56 5.51
CA ALA A 104 -1.86 6.42 6.66
C ALA A 104 -2.23 5.72 7.97
N LEU A 105 -3.40 5.09 8.04
CA LEU A 105 -3.84 4.30 9.20
C LEU A 105 -2.87 3.16 9.50
N ALA A 106 -2.45 2.40 8.49
CA ALA A 106 -1.45 1.34 8.67
C ALA A 106 -0.10 1.87 9.16
N LEU A 107 0.30 3.09 8.78
CA LEU A 107 1.55 3.70 9.21
C LEU A 107 1.51 4.28 10.63
N ILE A 108 0.38 4.85 11.05
CA ILE A 108 0.24 5.43 12.40
C ILE A 108 0.04 4.34 13.47
N THR A 109 -0.54 3.20 13.10
CA THR A 109 -0.73 2.07 14.02
C THR A 109 0.51 1.18 14.12
N GLN A 110 1.48 1.33 13.22
CA GLN A 110 2.77 0.68 13.36
C GLN A 110 3.47 1.14 14.64
N SER A 111 4.06 0.18 15.35
CA SER A 111 4.92 0.51 16.49
C SER A 111 6.05 1.41 16.00
N PRO A 112 6.37 2.50 16.72
CA PRO A 112 7.53 3.31 16.38
C PRO A 112 8.78 2.42 16.41
N PRO A 113 9.76 2.68 15.53
CA PRO A 113 11.04 1.97 15.60
C PRO A 113 11.58 2.12 17.02
N THR A 114 11.91 0.99 17.66
CA THR A 114 12.50 0.95 19.00
C THR A 114 13.61 1.99 19.11
N ALA A 115 13.66 2.76 20.20
CA ALA A 115 14.63 3.84 20.39
C ALA A 115 16.09 3.46 20.11
N ALA A 116 16.43 2.16 20.19
CA ALA A 116 17.70 1.60 19.75
C ALA A 116 18.09 1.95 18.29
N LEU A 117 17.12 2.11 17.39
CA LEU A 117 17.35 2.51 15.99
C LEU A 117 17.54 4.02 15.83
N LEU A 118 17.07 4.84 16.78
CA LEU A 118 17.32 6.29 16.76
C LEU A 118 18.81 6.60 16.96
N ASN A 119 19.51 5.79 17.76
CA ASN A 119 20.96 5.88 17.95
C ASN A 119 21.77 5.49 16.69
N GLN A 120 21.11 4.98 15.64
CA GLN A 120 21.74 4.64 14.35
C GLN A 120 21.41 5.65 13.24
N LEU A 121 20.64 6.69 13.54
CA LEU A 121 20.45 7.79 12.60
C LEU A 121 21.74 8.62 12.52
N PRO A 122 22.20 9.02 11.32
CA PRO A 122 23.36 9.88 11.19
C PRO A 122 23.15 11.15 12.02
N GLU A 123 24.09 11.44 12.94
CA GLU A 123 24.05 12.71 13.66
C GLU A 123 24.12 13.83 12.63
N HIS A 124 23.07 14.66 12.58
CA HIS A 124 23.09 15.88 11.80
C HIS A 124 24.16 16.78 12.43
N GLN A 125 25.37 16.74 11.87
CA GLN A 125 26.46 17.64 12.23
C GLN A 125 26.02 19.07 11.90
N ALA A 126 25.33 19.71 12.84
CA ALA A 126 25.12 21.15 12.84
C ALA A 126 26.51 21.78 12.99
N LYS A 127 27.05 22.26 11.88
CA LYS A 127 28.32 22.96 11.85
C LYS A 127 28.20 24.17 12.78
N PRO A 128 29.03 24.32 13.83
CA PRO A 128 28.96 25.47 14.71
C PRO A 128 29.25 26.73 13.88
N GLN A 129 28.29 27.64 13.82
CA GLN A 129 28.54 29.02 13.45
C GLN A 129 29.30 29.65 14.63
N ASN A 130 30.61 29.82 14.47
CA ASN A 130 31.39 30.64 15.39
C ASN A 130 31.01 32.12 15.20
N PRO A 131 30.96 32.90 16.30
CA PRO A 131 30.71 34.34 16.26
C PRO A 131 31.83 35.11 15.57
#